data_AF-A0A167KZD2-F1
#
_entry.id   AF-A0A167KZD2-F1
#
_cell.length_a   1.000
_cell.length_b   1.000
_cell.length_c   1.000
_cell.angle_alpha   90.00
_cell.angle_beta   90.00
_cell.angle_gamma   90.00
#
_symmetry.space_group_name_H-M   'P 1'
#
loop_
_entity.id
_entity.type
_entity.pdbx_description
1 polymer ?
#
loop_
_entity_poly.entity_id
_entity_poly.type
_entity_poly.pdbx_seq_one_letter_code
_entity_poly.pdbx_strand_id
1 'polypeptide(L)'
;VPKGQVTSYKSLSDSLKSGPRAVGQALRVNPFMPLPVPCHRVITSNLSIGGFAGGSGDSQLVCNKRSKLIKEGCLFEGDTFIANSDGKRQIFENFKM
;
A
#
# COMPACT_ATOMS: atom_id res chain seq x y z
N VAL A 1 -8.81 3.31 -1.11
CA VAL A 1 -8.63 1.87 -0.79
C VAL A 1 -9.30 1.59 0.55
N PRO A 2 -10.26 0.66 0.63
CA PRO A 2 -10.95 0.29 1.87
C PRO A 2 -10.02 -0.26 2.96
N LYS A 3 -10.47 -0.24 4.22
CA LYS A 3 -9.75 -0.87 5.34
C LYS A 3 -9.65 -2.37 5.13
N GLY A 4 -8.50 -2.96 5.43
CA GLY A 4 -8.28 -4.41 5.28
C GLY A 4 -8.00 -4.86 3.84
N GLN A 5 -7.89 -3.90 2.90
CA GLN A 5 -7.52 -4.17 1.52
C GLN A 5 -6.24 -3.42 1.13
N VAL A 6 -5.49 -3.99 0.20
CA VAL A 6 -4.30 -3.36 -0.39
C VAL A 6 -4.50 -3.10 -1.88
N THR A 7 -3.80 -2.10 -2.41
CA THR A 7 -3.68 -1.85 -3.85
C THR A 7 -2.20 -1.85 -4.24
N SER A 8 -1.90 -1.93 -5.54
CA SER A 8 -0.55 -1.70 -6.03
C SER A 8 -0.35 -0.25 -6.51
N TYR A 9 0.91 0.21 -6.54
CA TYR A 9 1.27 1.48 -7.20
C TYR A 9 0.85 1.52 -8.68
N LYS A 10 0.88 0.35 -9.35
CA LYS A 10 0.47 0.21 -10.75
C LYS A 10 -1.04 0.41 -10.91
N SER A 11 -1.86 -0.33 -10.18
CA SER A 11 -3.32 -0.22 -10.29
C SER A 11 -3.79 1.22 -9.95
N LEU A 12 -3.12 1.87 -8.99
CA LEU A 12 -3.41 3.25 -8.64
C LEU A 12 -2.95 4.25 -9.71
N SER A 13 -1.79 4.04 -10.34
CA SER A 13 -1.35 4.88 -11.45
C SER A 13 -2.19 4.70 -12.71
N ASP A 14 -2.63 3.46 -12.99
CA ASP A 14 -3.44 3.12 -14.15
C ASP A 14 -4.81 3.81 -14.08
N SER A 15 -5.44 3.81 -12.90
CA SER A 15 -6.68 4.58 -12.69
C SER A 15 -6.43 6.08 -12.90
N LEU A 16 -5.38 6.65 -12.31
CA LEU A 16 -5.04 8.07 -12.45
C LEU A 16 -4.48 8.49 -13.82
N LYS A 17 -4.31 7.57 -14.78
CA LYS A 17 -3.60 7.80 -16.05
C LYS A 17 -2.23 8.44 -15.84
N SER A 18 -1.49 7.96 -14.84
CA SER A 18 -0.19 8.48 -14.41
C SER A 18 0.87 7.38 -14.37
N GLY A 19 2.07 7.71 -13.88
CA GLY A 19 3.18 6.75 -13.71
C GLY A 19 3.27 6.21 -12.27
N PRO A 20 3.59 4.92 -12.05
CA PRO A 20 3.76 4.35 -10.71
C PRO A 20 4.79 5.09 -9.85
N ARG A 21 5.88 5.56 -10.47
CA ARG A 21 6.91 6.36 -9.80
C ARG A 21 6.40 7.73 -9.37
N ALA A 22 5.57 8.38 -10.19
CA ALA A 22 4.96 9.67 -9.86
C ALA A 22 3.99 9.52 -8.67
N VAL A 23 3.18 8.47 -8.67
CA VAL A 23 2.31 8.10 -7.54
C VAL A 23 3.14 7.87 -6.26
N GLY A 24 4.22 7.10 -6.34
CA GLY A 24 5.11 6.88 -5.20
C GLY A 24 5.74 8.16 -4.66
N GLN A 25 6.14 9.07 -5.56
CA GLN A 25 6.62 10.42 -5.24
C GLN A 25 5.56 11.23 -4.50
N ALA A 26 4.32 11.26 -5.02
CA ALA A 26 3.21 11.97 -4.41
C ALA A 26 2.86 11.43 -3.01
N LEU A 27 2.88 10.10 -2.85
CA LEU A 27 2.61 9.46 -1.57
C LEU A 27 3.72 9.74 -0.53
N ARG A 28 4.96 9.97 -0.96
CA ARG A 28 6.07 10.32 -0.05
C ARG A 28 5.90 11.70 0.56
N VAL A 29 5.50 12.69 -0.24
CA VAL A 29 5.40 14.10 0.19
C VAL A 29 4.01 14.45 0.73
N ASN A 30 3.15 13.45 0.97
CA ASN A 30 1.80 13.67 1.43
C ASN A 30 1.79 14.27 2.85
N PRO A 31 1.31 15.52 3.05
CA PRO A 31 1.31 16.19 4.34
C PRO A 31 0.28 15.62 5.32
N PHE A 32 -0.69 14.82 4.84
CA PHE A 32 -1.77 14.23 5.64
C PHE A 32 -1.53 12.75 5.97
N MET A 33 -0.27 12.32 5.92
CA MET A 33 0.14 10.97 6.31
C MET A 33 0.30 10.87 7.83
N PRO A 34 -0.09 9.74 8.48
CA PRO A 34 -0.71 8.52 7.94
C PRO A 34 -2.24 8.44 8.07
N LEU A 35 -2.86 9.44 8.68
CA LEU A 35 -4.31 9.59 8.80
C LEU A 35 -4.64 11.05 8.50
N PRO A 36 -5.68 11.35 7.70
CA PRO A 36 -6.73 10.45 7.21
C PRO A 36 -6.42 9.69 5.92
N VAL A 37 -5.29 9.92 5.25
CA VAL A 37 -4.99 9.33 3.94
C VAL A 37 -4.37 7.93 4.08
N PRO A 38 -4.97 6.85 3.53
CA PRO A 38 -4.49 5.48 3.73
C PRO A 38 -3.32 5.11 2.80
N CYS A 39 -2.24 5.90 2.81
CA CYS A 39 -1.06 5.69 1.97
C CYS A 39 -0.33 4.36 2.25
N HIS A 40 -0.48 3.81 3.47
CA HIS A 40 0.10 2.51 3.85
C HIS A 40 -0.54 1.32 3.12
N ARG A 41 -1.72 1.48 2.51
CA ARG A 41 -2.41 0.43 1.75
C ARG A 41 -1.89 0.22 0.33
N VAL A 42 -0.88 0.97 -0.11
CA VAL A 42 -0.28 0.86 -1.45
C VAL A 42 1.01 0.04 -1.37
N ILE A 43 1.07 -1.10 -2.05
CA ILE A 43 2.22 -2.01 -2.08
C ILE A 43 2.81 -2.13 -3.49
N THR A 44 3.90 -2.90 -3.65
CA THR A 44 4.47 -3.14 -4.98
C THR A 44 3.60 -4.11 -5.80
N SER A 45 3.71 -4.06 -7.12
CA SER A 45 3.01 -5.00 -8.01
C SER A 45 3.48 -6.45 -7.84
N ASN A 46 4.68 -6.66 -7.26
CA ASN A 46 5.21 -7.99 -6.94
C ASN A 46 4.68 -8.52 -5.60
N LEU A 47 3.65 -7.87 -5.03
CA LEU A 47 3.04 -8.20 -3.75
C LEU A 47 4.01 -8.06 -2.55
N SER A 48 5.14 -7.39 -2.70
CA SER A 48 5.97 -7.03 -1.56
C SER A 48 5.49 -5.74 -0.90
N ILE A 49 5.71 -5.60 0.41
CA ILE A 49 5.36 -4.41 1.20
C ILE A 49 5.84 -3.12 0.54
N GLY A 50 7.03 -3.14 -0.07
CA GLY A 50 7.66 -2.02 -0.75
C GLY A 50 8.02 -0.86 0.17
N GLY A 51 8.35 0.28 -0.42
CA GLY A 51 8.69 1.48 0.33
C GLY A 51 7.49 2.16 1.02
N PHE A 52 7.79 2.94 2.06
CA PHE A 52 6.82 3.77 2.77
C PHE A 52 7.46 5.06 3.28
N ALA A 53 6.81 6.21 3.06
CA ALA A 53 7.24 7.51 3.61
C ALA A 53 8.72 7.86 3.31
N GLY A 54 9.29 7.36 2.21
CA GLY A 54 10.70 7.54 1.87
C GLY A 54 11.65 6.46 2.43
N GLY A 55 11.18 5.60 3.33
CA GLY A 55 11.89 4.41 3.77
C GLY A 55 11.71 3.23 2.79
N SER A 56 12.70 2.35 2.78
CA SER A 56 12.76 1.11 2.00
C SER A 56 13.47 0.01 2.79
N GLY A 57 13.26 -1.25 2.43
CA GLY A 57 13.82 -2.40 3.17
C GLY A 57 13.36 -2.41 4.64
N ASP A 58 14.24 -2.83 5.54
CA ASP A 58 13.97 -2.98 6.99
C ASP A 58 13.88 -1.67 7.79
N SER A 59 13.60 -0.55 7.11
CA SER A 59 13.39 0.72 7.80
C SER A 59 12.18 0.68 8.73
N GLN A 60 12.27 1.40 9.86
CA GLN A 60 11.16 1.50 10.83
C GLN A 60 9.85 1.99 10.18
N LEU A 61 9.94 2.79 9.12
CA LEU A 61 8.79 3.26 8.35
C LEU A 61 8.04 2.12 7.66
N VAL A 62 8.78 1.18 7.06
CA VAL A 62 8.20 -0.02 6.41
C VAL A 62 7.63 -0.97 7.45
N CYS A 63 8.32 -1.17 8.58
CA CYS A 63 7.81 -1.94 9.72
C CYS A 63 6.49 -1.35 10.27
N ASN A 64 6.41 -0.01 10.37
CA ASN A 64 5.21 0.70 10.79
C ASN A 64 4.06 0.54 9.79
N LYS A 65 4.34 0.60 8.48
CA LYS A 65 3.36 0.33 7.42
C LYS A 65 2.79 -1.07 7.55
N ARG A 66 3.67 -2.09 7.67
CA ARG A 66 3.26 -3.49 7.83
C ARG A 66 2.41 -3.67 9.08
N SER A 67 2.84 -3.13 10.21
CA SER A 67 2.09 -3.21 11.47
C SER A 67 0.68 -2.62 11.36
N LYS A 68 0.51 -1.51 10.61
CA LYS A 68 -0.81 -0.93 10.35
C LYS A 68 -1.69 -1.84 9.51
N LEU A 69 -1.14 -2.45 8.45
CA LEU A 69 -1.88 -3.38 7.59
C LEU A 69 -2.30 -4.65 8.34
N ILE A 70 -1.42 -5.19 9.18
CA ILE A 70 -1.74 -6.35 10.04
C ILE A 70 -2.87 -6.00 11.01
N LYS A 71 -2.83 -4.81 11.63
CA LYS A 71 -3.94 -4.31 12.49
C LYS A 71 -5.25 -4.12 11.74
N GLU A 72 -5.21 -3.94 10.42
CA GLU A 72 -6.40 -3.87 9.57
C GLU A 72 -6.91 -5.25 9.12
N GLY A 73 -6.16 -6.33 9.40
CA GLY A 73 -6.52 -7.71 9.06
C GLY A 73 -5.80 -8.27 7.84
N CYS A 74 -4.85 -7.55 7.23
CA CYS A 74 -4.08 -8.07 6.10
C CYS A 74 -2.99 -9.05 6.57
N LEU A 75 -2.83 -10.16 5.84
CA LEU A 75 -1.85 -11.20 6.12
C LEU A 75 -0.58 -10.99 5.30
N PHE A 76 0.56 -11.06 5.99
CA PHE A 76 1.90 -10.91 5.42
C PHE A 76 2.84 -12.00 5.91
N GLU A 77 3.47 -12.71 4.98
CA GLU A 77 4.56 -13.66 5.24
C GLU A 77 5.89 -12.98 4.93
N GLY A 78 6.65 -12.64 5.97
CA GLY A 78 7.76 -11.70 5.83
C GLY A 78 7.29 -10.39 5.18
N ASP A 79 7.97 -9.96 4.12
CA ASP A 79 7.58 -8.78 3.35
C ASP A 79 6.56 -9.04 2.25
N THR A 80 6.10 -10.28 2.08
CA THR A 80 5.19 -10.67 1.01
C THR A 80 3.74 -10.64 1.51
N PHE A 81 2.90 -9.93 0.77
CA PHE A 81 1.45 -9.90 0.97
C PHE A 81 0.80 -11.20 0.52
N ILE A 82 0.00 -11.78 1.41
CA ILE A 82 -0.66 -13.08 1.21
C ILE A 82 -2.16 -12.90 0.96
N ALA A 83 -2.85 -12.15 1.82
CA ALA A 83 -4.31 -11.99 1.72
C ALA A 83 -4.81 -10.71 2.40
N ASN A 84 -5.95 -10.21 1.91
CA ASN A 84 -6.71 -9.15 2.57
C ASN A 84 -7.40 -9.67 3.84
N SER A 85 -8.07 -8.78 4.57
CA SER A 85 -8.95 -9.14 5.70
C SER A 85 -10.01 -10.19 5.34
N ASP A 86 -10.41 -10.24 4.06
CA ASP A 86 -11.43 -11.17 3.56
C ASP A 86 -10.85 -12.55 3.19
N GLY A 87 -9.56 -12.81 3.46
CA GLY A 87 -8.87 -14.06 3.13
C GLY A 87 -8.52 -14.23 1.65
N LYS A 88 -8.92 -13.29 0.79
CA LYS A 88 -8.63 -13.32 -0.66
C LYS A 88 -7.29 -12.67 -0.98
N ARG A 89 -6.48 -13.34 -1.82
CA ARG A 89 -5.25 -12.80 -2.43
C ARG A 89 -5.57 -11.96 -3.66
N GLN A 90 -6.18 -10.79 -3.43
CA GLN A 90 -6.57 -9.86 -4.49
C GLN A 90 -6.09 -8.45 -4.17
N ILE A 91 -5.80 -7.64 -5.18
CA ILE A 91 -5.52 -6.21 -5.01
C ILE A 91 -6.79 -5.40 -5.34
N PHE A 92 -6.96 -4.28 -4.66
CA PHE A 92 -8.06 -3.36 -4.90
C PHE A 92 -7.80 -2.54 -6.16
N GLU A 93 -8.63 -2.71 -7.18
CA GLU A 93 -8.51 -1.97 -8.46
C GLU A 93 -9.77 -1.16 -8.80
N ASN A 94 -10.84 -1.31 -8.03
CA ASN A 94 -12.12 -0.66 -8.30
C ASN A 94 -12.15 0.77 -7.76
N PHE A 95 -11.35 1.64 -8.36
CA PHE A 95 -11.36 3.07 -8.10
C PHE A 95 -12.57 3.68 -8.82
N LYS A 96 -13.60 4.10 -8.06
CA LYS A 96 -14.65 4.96 -8.62
C LYS A 96 -14.00 6.31 -8.96
N MET A 97 -13.95 6.63 -10.25
CA MET A 97 -13.51 7.94 -10.76
C MET A 97 -14.70 8.86 -10.95
#